data_AF-A0A229UG08-F1
#
_entry.id   AF-A0A229UG08-F1
#
_cell.length_a   1.000
_cell.length_b   1.000
_cell.length_c   1.000
_cell.angle_alpha   90.00
_cell.angle_beta   90.00
_cell.angle_gamma   90.00
#
_symmetry.space_group_name_H-M   'P 1'
#
loop_
_entity.id
_entity.type
_entity.pdbx_description
1 polymer ?
#
loop_
_entity_poly.entity_id
_entity_poly.type
_entity_poly.pdbx_seq_one_letter_code
_entity_poly.pdbx_strand_id
1 'polypeptide(L)'
;MTIAWYSNFRLLWGSHFLSVLSSMIIAPLLPFYMEQLGAGSQASVLLWSGLSLTAPAVSAALTAPLWGRLGDVTSRKWMVVRALAASACVLAAMGFASTPFQLFILRFLHGAIGGVVDAVGAFAASEAGRGEQGKV
;
A
#
# COMPACT_ATOMS: atom_id res chain seq x y z
N MET A 1 -18.20 8.79 -23.07
CA MET A 1 -17.18 8.98 -22.01
C MET A 1 -17.52 8.28 -20.68
N THR A 2 -18.48 7.35 -20.65
CA THR A 2 -19.04 6.79 -19.39
C THR A 2 -18.57 5.36 -19.06
N ILE A 3 -18.39 4.49 -20.05
CA ILE A 3 -18.07 3.06 -19.82
C ILE A 3 -16.64 2.85 -19.28
N ALA A 4 -15.66 3.62 -19.80
CA ALA A 4 -14.27 3.55 -19.33
C ALA A 4 -14.10 4.08 -17.90
N TRP A 5 -14.92 5.06 -17.49
CA TRP A 5 -14.92 5.62 -16.14
C TRP A 5 -15.34 4.58 -15.11
N TYR A 6 -16.50 3.92 -15.28
CA TYR A 6 -16.97 2.89 -14.34
C TYR A 6 -16.03 1.69 -14.25
N SER A 7 -15.37 1.31 -15.34
CA SER A 7 -14.39 0.21 -15.33
C SER A 7 -13.12 0.58 -14.57
N ASN A 8 -12.58 1.79 -14.79
CA ASN A 8 -11.42 2.28 -14.04
C ASN A 8 -11.76 2.50 -12.56
N PHE A 9 -12.95 3.03 -12.27
CA PHE A 9 -13.43 3.24 -10.92
C PHE A 9 -13.55 1.93 -10.15
N ARG A 10 -14.18 0.90 -10.74
CA ARG A 10 -14.27 -0.43 -10.14
C ARG A 10 -12.90 -1.07 -9.87
N LEU A 11 -11.96 -0.90 -10.79
CA LEU A 11 -10.58 -1.39 -10.62
C LEU A 11 -9.88 -0.67 -9.46
N LEU A 12 -9.95 0.66 -9.41
CA LEU A 12 -9.36 1.46 -8.33
C LEU A 12 -9.98 1.12 -6.98
N TRP A 13 -11.31 1.12 -6.90
CA TRP A 13 -12.05 0.78 -5.69
C TRP A 13 -11.74 -0.64 -5.20
N GLY A 14 -11.76 -1.63 -6.10
CA GLY A 14 -11.45 -3.02 -5.77
C GLY A 14 -10.01 -3.19 -5.27
N SER A 15 -9.05 -2.49 -5.89
CA SER A 15 -7.65 -2.51 -5.44
C SER A 15 -7.46 -1.88 -4.06
N HIS A 16 -8.08 -0.72 -3.81
CA HIS A 16 -8.00 -0.05 -2.52
C HIS A 16 -8.67 -0.87 -1.41
N PHE A 17 -9.85 -1.44 -1.70
CA PHE A 17 -10.53 -2.35 -0.77
C PHE A 17 -9.65 -3.54 -0.39
N LEU A 18 -9.03 -4.20 -1.38
CA LEU A 18 -8.16 -5.35 -1.12
C LEU A 18 -6.91 -4.96 -0.32
N SER A 19 -6.30 -3.81 -0.61
CA SER A 19 -5.13 -3.29 0.11
C SER A 19 -5.45 -2.99 1.59
N VAL A 20 -6.57 -2.34 1.85
CA VAL A 20 -7.01 -2.03 3.23
C VAL A 20 -7.38 -3.30 3.97
N LEU A 21 -8.11 -4.23 3.34
CA LEU A 21 -8.47 -5.52 3.93
C LEU A 21 -7.21 -6.32 4.32
N SER A 22 -6.23 -6.41 3.43
CA SER A 22 -4.95 -7.07 3.70
C SER A 22 -4.24 -6.46 4.91
N SER A 23 -4.19 -5.12 4.98
CA SER A 23 -3.55 -4.41 6.09
C SER A 23 -4.24 -4.65 7.44
N MET A 24 -5.58 -4.71 7.44
CA MET A 24 -6.37 -4.99 8.64
C MET A 24 -6.19 -6.42 9.15
N ILE A 25 -6.00 -7.40 8.26
CA ILE A 25 -5.71 -8.79 8.64
C ILE A 25 -4.28 -8.90 9.19
N ILE A 26 -3.32 -8.21 8.58
CA ILE A 26 -1.92 -8.26 8.99
C ILE A 26 -1.71 -7.68 10.39
N ALA A 27 -2.40 -6.61 10.75
CA ALA A 27 -2.20 -5.89 12.02
C ALA A 27 -2.25 -6.79 13.28
N PRO A 28 -3.28 -7.63 13.50
CA PRO A 28 -3.32 -8.53 14.66
C PRO A 28 -2.38 -9.74 14.56
N LEU A 29 -2.02 -10.17 13.34
CA LEU A 29 -1.16 -11.33 13.10
C LEU A 29 0.34 -11.00 13.15
N LEU A 30 0.69 -9.71 13.03
CA LEU A 30 2.08 -9.27 12.96
C LEU A 30 2.92 -9.65 14.18
N PRO A 31 2.44 -9.50 15.43
CA PRO A 31 3.23 -9.89 16.60
C PRO A 31 3.54 -11.38 16.63
N PHE A 32 2.57 -12.23 16.28
CA PHE A 32 2.78 -13.68 16.17
C PHE A 32 3.82 -14.03 15.10
N TYR A 33 3.80 -13.33 13.97
CA TYR A 33 4.81 -13.53 12.93
C TYR A 33 6.19 -13.04 13.36
N MET A 34 6.29 -11.94 14.11
CA MET A 34 7.56 -11.48 14.69
C MET A 34 8.15 -12.47 15.70
N GLU A 35 7.32 -13.13 16.50
CA GLU A 35 7.75 -14.21 17.38
C GLU A 35 8.33 -15.39 16.58
N GLN A 36 7.66 -15.80 15.50
CA GLN A 36 8.15 -16.88 14.62
C GLN A 36 9.47 -16.52 13.93
N LEU A 37 9.69 -15.25 13.62
CA LEU A 37 10.95 -14.74 13.04
C LEU A 37 12.09 -14.63 14.07
N GLY A 38 11.86 -15.00 15.33
CA GLY A 38 12.89 -14.99 16.36
C GLY A 38 13.20 -13.59 16.89
N ALA A 39 12.22 -12.69 16.96
CA ALA A 39 12.41 -11.36 17.56
C ALA A 39 12.88 -11.42 19.03
N GLY A 40 12.79 -12.57 19.70
CA GLY A 40 13.39 -12.82 21.00
C GLY A 40 12.44 -12.47 22.15
N SER A 41 12.75 -11.41 22.91
CA SER A 41 11.94 -11.00 24.05
C SER A 41 10.61 -10.37 23.62
N GLN A 42 9.61 -10.42 24.52
CA GLN A 42 8.30 -9.79 24.26
C GLN A 42 8.41 -8.28 23.97
N ALA A 43 9.35 -7.59 24.62
CA ALA A 43 9.63 -6.18 24.33
C ALA A 43 10.13 -5.97 22.89
N SER A 44 11.00 -6.86 22.39
CA SER A 44 11.52 -6.81 21.03
C SER A 44 10.43 -7.14 20.00
N VAL A 45 9.57 -8.14 20.27
CA VAL A 45 8.39 -8.45 19.44
C VAL A 45 7.48 -7.23 19.28
N LEU A 46 7.15 -6.56 20.39
CA LEU A 46 6.32 -5.36 20.38
C LEU A 46 6.97 -4.21 19.61
N LEU A 47 8.27 -4.00 19.80
CA LEU A 47 9.03 -2.97 19.11
C LEU A 47 9.07 -3.21 17.59
N TRP A 48 9.44 -4.41 17.16
CA TRP A 48 9.47 -4.76 15.73
C TRP A 48 8.08 -4.71 15.09
N SER A 49 7.04 -5.13 15.82
CA SER A 49 5.65 -5.04 15.35
C SER A 49 5.23 -3.59 15.16
N GLY A 50 5.49 -2.72 16.15
CA GLY A 50 5.17 -1.30 16.07
C GLY A 50 5.91 -0.59 14.93
N LEU A 51 7.22 -0.86 14.78
CA LEU A 51 8.02 -0.34 13.66
C LEU A 51 7.48 -0.82 12.31
N SER A 52 7.14 -2.10 12.19
CA SER A 52 6.66 -2.69 10.94
C SER A 52 5.22 -2.32 10.59
N LEU A 53 4.41 -1.90 11.57
CA LEU A 53 3.07 -1.38 11.37
C LEU A 53 3.08 0.08 10.90
N THR A 54 4.02 0.88 11.40
CA THR A 54 4.18 2.30 11.04
C THR A 54 5.04 2.52 9.78
N ALA A 55 5.94 1.59 9.45
CA ALA A 55 6.82 1.67 8.29
C ALA A 55 6.10 1.96 6.96
N PRO A 56 4.96 1.32 6.62
CA PRO A 56 4.25 1.63 5.38
C PRO A 56 3.75 3.07 5.33
N ALA A 57 3.22 3.60 6.44
CA ALA A 57 2.72 4.97 6.50
C ALA A 57 3.85 6.01 6.38
N VAL A 58 4.97 5.77 7.08
CA VAL A 58 6.15 6.65 7.02
C VAL A 58 6.75 6.66 5.62
N SER A 59 6.96 5.48 5.01
CA SER A 59 7.50 5.36 3.66
C SER A 59 6.57 5.97 2.60
N ALA A 60 5.26 5.77 2.71
CA ALA A 60 4.28 6.41 1.84
C ALA A 60 4.35 7.95 1.95
N ALA A 61 4.42 8.49 3.16
CA ALA A 61 4.55 9.94 3.37
C ALA A 61 5.83 10.51 2.76
N LEU A 62 6.97 9.81 2.89
CA LEU A 62 8.25 10.23 2.32
C LEU A 62 8.25 10.17 0.78
N THR A 63 7.58 9.18 0.20
CA THR A 63 7.55 8.96 -1.25
C THR A 63 6.40 9.66 -1.97
N ALA A 64 5.39 10.16 -1.24
CA ALA A 64 4.24 10.88 -1.79
C ALA A 64 4.59 11.99 -2.81
N PRO A 65 5.54 12.92 -2.55
CA PRO A 65 5.88 13.96 -3.52
C PRO A 65 6.58 13.42 -4.78
N LEU A 66 7.34 12.32 -4.65
CA LEU A 66 8.01 11.69 -5.79
C LEU A 66 6.98 11.09 -6.75
N TRP A 67 5.99 10.41 -6.20
CA TRP A 67 4.92 9.78 -6.98
C TRP A 67 3.93 10.79 -7.57
N GLY A 68 3.65 11.89 -6.86
CA GLY A 68 2.87 12.99 -7.40
C GLY A 68 3.51 13.55 -8.68
N ARG A 69 4.82 13.84 -8.64
CA ARG A 69 5.57 14.27 -9.82
C ARG A 69 5.58 13.24 -10.94
N LEU A 70 5.82 11.96 -10.62
CA LEU A 70 5.84 10.89 -11.62
C LEU A 70 4.47 10.70 -12.31
N GLY A 71 3.38 10.86 -11.54
CA GLY A 71 2.01 10.73 -12.04
C GLY A 71 1.59 11.82 -13.02
N ASP A 72 2.26 12.97 -12.99
CA ASP A 72 1.99 14.07 -13.92
C ASP A 72 2.70 13.88 -15.28
N VAL A 73 3.82 13.15 -15.31
CA VAL A 73 4.59 12.89 -16.55
C VAL A 73 4.20 11.57 -17.22
N THR A 74 3.71 10.60 -16.44
CA THR A 74 3.43 9.24 -16.92
C THR A 74 1.92 9.00 -17.04
N SER A 75 1.50 8.19 -18.02
CA SER A 75 0.09 7.80 -18.13
C SER A 75 -0.36 7.06 -16.87
N ARG A 76 -1.26 7.70 -16.08
CA ARG A 76 -1.72 7.26 -14.75
C ARG A 76 -2.16 5.80 -14.70
N LYS A 77 -2.80 5.30 -15.78
CA LYS A 77 -3.24 3.90 -15.90
C LYS A 77 -2.06 2.91 -15.78
N TRP A 78 -0.97 3.16 -16.51
CA TRP A 78 0.19 2.27 -16.49
C TRP A 78 1.00 2.39 -15.20
N MET A 79 0.95 3.56 -14.55
CA MET A 79 1.54 3.75 -13.23
C MET A 79 0.86 2.87 -12.17
N VAL A 80 -0.47 2.85 -12.14
CA VAL A 80 -1.25 1.99 -11.21
C VAL A 80 -0.95 0.51 -11.43
N VAL A 81 -0.90 0.05 -12.69
CA VAL A 81 -0.59 -1.35 -12.99
C VAL A 81 0.81 -1.75 -12.51
N ARG A 82 1.81 -0.89 -12.73
CA ARG A 82 3.18 -1.13 -12.24
C ARG A 82 3.25 -1.14 -10.71
N ALA A 83 2.57 -0.21 -10.05
CA ALA A 83 2.50 -0.16 -8.59
C ALA A 83 1.85 -1.42 -8.01
N LEU A 84 0.73 -1.88 -8.59
CA LEU A 84 0.05 -3.11 -8.17
C LEU A 84 0.93 -4.35 -8.35
N ALA A 85 1.61 -4.47 -9.50
CA ALA A 85 2.54 -5.57 -9.74
C ALA A 85 3.71 -5.57 -8.74
N ALA A 86 4.30 -4.39 -8.49
CA ALA A 86 5.38 -4.25 -7.53
C ALA A 86 4.93 -4.54 -6.08
N SER A 87 3.74 -4.08 -5.68
CA SER A 87 3.14 -4.42 -4.39
C SER A 87 2.89 -5.92 -4.24
N ALA A 88 2.38 -6.59 -5.28
CA ALA A 88 2.18 -8.04 -5.26
C ALA A 88 3.51 -8.80 -5.08
N CYS A 89 4.58 -8.38 -5.78
CA CYS A 89 5.91 -8.96 -5.62
C CYS A 89 6.46 -8.77 -4.21
N VAL A 90 6.32 -7.57 -3.63
CA VAL A 90 6.79 -7.30 -2.26
C VAL A 90 5.98 -8.08 -1.23
N LEU A 91 4.66 -8.18 -1.39
CA LEU A 91 3.81 -8.97 -0.52
C LEU A 91 4.18 -10.45 -0.56
N ALA A 92 4.47 -11.00 -1.74
CA ALA A 92 4.98 -12.36 -1.87
C ALA A 92 6.34 -12.52 -1.19
N ALA A 93 7.25 -11.56 -1.36
CA ALA A 93 8.57 -11.57 -0.73
C ALA A 93 8.50 -11.53 0.82
N MET A 94 7.47 -10.90 1.40
CA MET A 94 7.25 -10.92 2.86
C MET A 94 7.07 -12.33 3.41
N GLY A 95 6.43 -13.23 2.66
CA GLY A 95 6.24 -14.62 3.09
C GLY A 95 7.55 -15.41 3.20
N PHE A 96 8.63 -14.94 2.55
CA PHE A 96 9.96 -15.53 2.61
C PHE A 96 10.90 -14.80 3.59
N ALA A 97 10.39 -13.82 4.34
CA ALA A 97 11.19 -13.13 5.34
C ALA A 97 11.64 -14.13 6.42
N SER A 98 12.93 -14.10 6.74
CA SER A 98 13.54 -14.99 7.75
C SER A 98 13.97 -14.24 9.01
N THR A 99 13.90 -12.91 9.01
CA THR A 99 14.24 -12.07 10.18
C THR A 99 13.25 -10.89 10.34
N PRO A 100 13.07 -10.36 11.56
CA PRO A 100 12.22 -9.19 11.81
C PRO A 100 12.66 -7.97 11.00
N PHE A 101 13.97 -7.78 10.86
CA PHE A 101 14.54 -6.67 10.09
C PHE A 101 14.21 -6.78 8.60
N GLN A 102 14.32 -7.98 8.00
CA GLN A 102 13.95 -8.19 6.60
C GLN A 102 12.47 -7.89 6.36
N LEU A 103 11.59 -8.33 7.28
CA LEU A 103 10.17 -8.02 7.20
C LEU A 103 9.91 -6.51 7.32
N PHE A 104 10.59 -5.82 8.22
CA PHE A 104 10.52 -4.36 8.36
C PHE A 104 10.91 -3.64 7.05
N ILE A 105 12.02 -4.04 6.42
CA ILE A 105 12.45 -3.46 5.14
C ILE A 105 11.42 -3.72 4.03
N LEU A 106 10.87 -4.93 3.96
CA LEU A 106 9.82 -5.24 2.99
C LEU A 106 8.54 -4.43 3.26
N ARG A 107 8.20 -4.14 4.53
CA ARG A 107 7.07 -3.26 4.88
C ARG A 107 7.30 -1.82 4.47
N PHE A 108 8.52 -1.34 4.66
CA PHE A 108 8.92 -0.01 4.23
C PHE A 108 8.88 0.11 2.70
N LEU A 109 9.39 -0.89 1.97
CA LEU A 109 9.28 -0.96 0.51
C LEU A 109 7.83 -1.03 0.05
N HIS A 110 6.98 -1.80 0.74
CA HIS A 110 5.58 -1.92 0.40
C HIS A 110 4.85 -0.57 0.49
N GLY A 111 5.06 0.21 1.55
CA GLY A 111 4.45 1.54 1.64
C GLY A 111 5.03 2.55 0.64
N ALA A 112 6.33 2.48 0.37
CA ALA A 112 6.98 3.29 -0.65
C ALA A 112 6.39 3.08 -2.06
N ILE A 113 5.91 1.87 -2.36
CA ILE A 113 5.27 1.52 -3.64
C ILE A 113 3.76 1.74 -3.59
N GLY A 114 3.13 1.37 -2.49
CA GLY A 114 1.68 1.37 -2.29
C GLY A 114 1.06 2.77 -2.20
N GLY A 115 1.81 3.76 -1.71
CA GLY A 115 1.32 5.16 -1.62
C GLY A 115 0.84 5.75 -2.95
N VAL A 116 1.28 5.19 -4.08
CA VAL A 116 0.81 5.52 -5.43
C VAL A 116 -0.67 5.20 -5.63
N VAL A 117 -1.10 4.03 -5.17
CA VAL A 117 -2.45 3.52 -5.44
C VAL A 117 -3.49 4.34 -4.66
N ASP A 118 -3.19 4.66 -3.41
CA ASP A 118 -4.06 5.46 -2.55
C ASP A 118 -4.11 6.92 -3.01
N ALA A 119 -2.97 7.50 -3.39
CA ALA A 119 -2.90 8.87 -3.90
C ALA A 119 -3.62 9.04 -5.25
N VAL A 120 -3.51 8.06 -6.15
CA VAL A 120 -4.22 8.09 -7.45
C VAL A 120 -5.73 7.90 -7.26
N GLY A 121 -6.17 7.08 -6.31
CA GLY A 121 -7.57 6.95 -5.94
C GLY A 121 -8.16 8.26 -5.41
N ALA A 122 -7.46 8.91 -4.47
CA ALA A 122 -7.84 10.21 -3.93
C ALA A 122 -7.86 11.31 -5.02
N PHE A 123 -6.88 11.31 -5.92
CA PHE A 123 -6.85 12.27 -7.02
C PHE A 123 -7.96 12.02 -8.05
N ALA A 124 -8.23 10.76 -8.41
CA ALA A 124 -9.32 10.42 -9.32
C ALA A 124 -10.69 10.81 -8.75
N ALA A 125 -10.86 10.73 -7.43
CA ALA A 125 -12.05 11.27 -6.75
C ALA A 125 -12.12 12.80 -6.83
N SER A 126 -10.98 13.50 -6.77
CA SER A 126 -10.93 14.97 -6.94
C SER A 126 -11.17 15.46 -8.37
N GLU A 127 -10.88 14.62 -9.39
CA GLU A 127 -11.13 14.89 -10.82
C GLU A 127 -12.54 14.49 -11.29
N ALA A 128 -13.33 13.80 -10.47
CA ALA A 128 -14.71 13.47 -10.81
C ALA A 128 -15.51 14.75 -11.11
N GLY A 129 -16.09 14.83 -12.32
CA GLY A 129 -16.72 16.04 -12.85
C GLY A 129 -17.80 16.62 -11.92
N ARG A 130 -17.89 17.96 -11.88
CA ARG A 130 -18.88 18.72 -11.09
C ARG A 130 -20.30 18.17 -11.39
N GLY A 131 -20.86 17.41 -10.45
CA GLY A 131 -22.16 16.73 -10.57
C GLY A 131 -22.15 15.24 -10.16
N GLU A 132 -20.99 14.58 -10.17
CA GLU A 132 -20.81 13.20 -9.67
C GLU A 132 -20.14 13.18 -8.28
N GLN A 133 -19.62 14.33 -7.82
CA GLN A 133 -19.10 14.53 -6.47
C GLN A 133 -20.24 14.35 -5.44
N GLY A 134 -20.22 13.25 -4.70
CA GLY A 134 -21.22 12.92 -3.66
C GLY A 134 -22.07 11.67 -3.94
N LYS A 135 -21.92 11.01 -5.10
CA LYS A 135 -22.51 9.67 -5.35
C LYS A 135 -21.59 8.51 -4.92
N VAL A 136 -20.42 8.85 -4.36
CA VAL A 136 -19.29 7.93 -4.11
C VAL A 136 -18.72 8.17 -2.73
#